data_AF-A0A8D3CVU4-F1
#
_entry.id   AF-A0A8D3CVU4-F1
#
_cell.length_a   1.000
_cell.length_b   1.000
_cell.length_c   1.000
_cell.angle_alpha   90.00
_cell.angle_beta   90.00
_cell.angle_gamma   90.00
#
_symmetry.space_group_name_H-M   'P 1'
#
loop_
_entity.id
_entity.type
_entity.pdbx_description
1 polymer ?
#
loop_
_entity_poly.entity_id
_entity_poly.type
_entity_poly.pdbx_seq_one_letter_code
_entity_poly.pdbx_strand_id
1 'polypeptide(L)'
;MFLLTAACLFFLLLGLMYLRMRGSGSSEADGASECGSLWWSQHDCGDQTSPNRSLSMEEASAYLRFDEFILTSLEWIIRTGQDVGIRLKGLVADDPVTDVSEISRLESTHPKMPFTCRFRRAFLTVISRVFLIAVVVGCVWSVVCYVKYRWRREEEETRQMYDMVERIIDVLRSHSEACQENQDLQPYLPIPHVRDSLVQPQDRKKMKKIWERAASFLSANESRIRTETQRIGGADFLVWRWIQPSISCDKSSLMPSKVWQGKAFPLDRRNSPPNSLTPCLKIRNMFDPVMEVGENWDLAIHEAILEKCSDNDGIVHIAVDKNSREGCVYVKCLSAEHSGKAFKALHGSWFDGKLVTVKYLRLDRYHQRFPQAQGCSAPLRASILHLNASGATDTAPSQQRHGSANSSGFS
;
A
#
# COMPACT_ATOMS: atom_id res chain seq x y z
N MET A 1 25.06 23.45 -10.81
CA MET A 1 25.86 22.19 -10.81
C MET A 1 26.15 21.66 -12.22
N PHE A 2 25.20 21.68 -13.17
CA PHE A 2 25.42 21.21 -14.56
C PHE A 2 26.54 21.92 -15.35
N LEU A 3 26.74 23.23 -15.16
CA LEU A 3 27.81 23.98 -15.85
C LEU A 3 29.21 23.60 -15.35
N LEU A 4 29.34 23.29 -14.06
CA LEU A 4 30.61 22.88 -13.44
C LEU A 4 31.01 21.47 -13.90
N THR A 5 30.03 20.57 -14.02
CA THR A 5 30.23 19.20 -14.54
C THR A 5 30.57 19.21 -16.03
N ALA A 6 29.94 20.09 -16.82
CA ALA A 6 30.25 20.25 -18.24
C ALA A 6 31.67 20.80 -18.45
N ALA A 7 32.09 21.78 -17.64
CA ALA A 7 33.46 22.32 -17.67
C ALA A 7 34.50 21.26 -17.29
N CYS A 8 34.25 20.45 -16.24
CA CYS A 8 35.17 19.37 -15.86
C CYS A 8 35.33 18.30 -16.95
N LEU A 9 34.23 17.91 -17.61
CA LEU A 9 34.29 16.95 -18.71
C LEU A 9 35.05 17.51 -19.92
N PHE A 10 34.90 18.80 -20.21
CA PHE A 10 35.65 19.46 -21.27
C PHE A 10 37.17 19.45 -21.01
N PHE A 11 37.61 19.79 -19.79
CA PHE A 11 39.03 19.75 -19.43
C PHE A 11 39.59 18.32 -19.37
N LEU A 12 38.78 17.33 -18.95
CA LEU A 12 39.16 15.91 -19.02
C LEU A 12 39.35 15.44 -20.46
N LEU A 13 38.46 15.83 -21.38
CA LEU A 13 38.58 15.50 -22.80
C LEU A 13 39.79 16.17 -23.45
N LEU A 14 40.08 17.43 -23.11
CA LEU A 14 41.30 18.11 -23.54
C LEU A 14 42.57 17.44 -22.97
N GLY A 15 42.54 17.03 -21.70
CA GLY A 15 43.63 16.29 -21.06
C GLY A 15 43.89 14.93 -21.70
N LEU A 16 42.83 14.17 -21.99
CA LEU A 16 42.91 12.89 -22.70
C LEU A 16 43.37 13.06 -24.17
N MET A 17 42.93 14.13 -24.84
CA MET A 17 43.43 14.49 -26.17
C MET A 17 44.93 14.81 -26.13
N TYR A 18 45.37 15.59 -25.12
CA TYR A 18 46.77 15.95 -24.94
C TYR A 18 47.66 14.74 -24.62
N LEU A 19 47.22 13.88 -23.69
CA LEU A 19 47.90 12.63 -23.34
C LEU A 19 48.02 11.69 -24.55
N ARG A 20 46.98 11.58 -25.39
CA ARG A 20 47.01 10.74 -26.59
C ARG A 20 47.89 11.33 -27.71
N MET A 21 47.94 12.65 -27.84
CA MET A 21 48.87 13.32 -28.78
C MET A 21 50.33 13.15 -28.35
N ARG A 22 50.60 13.07 -27.04
CA ARG A 22 51.96 12.90 -26.49
C ARG A 22 52.38 11.43 -26.37
N GLY A 23 51.45 10.50 -26.20
CA GLY A 23 51.69 9.09 -25.90
C GLY A 23 51.82 8.14 -27.11
N SER A 24 52.20 8.61 -28.30
CA SER A 24 52.54 7.71 -29.43
C SER A 24 54.05 7.45 -29.52
N GLY A 25 54.65 7.20 -28.36
CA GLY A 25 56.06 6.87 -28.18
C GLY A 25 56.25 5.95 -26.99
N SER A 26 55.66 4.75 -27.03
CA SER A 26 56.10 3.63 -26.21
C SER A 26 55.72 2.32 -26.89
N SER A 27 56.75 1.52 -27.15
CA SER A 27 56.69 0.13 -27.55
C SER A 27 55.93 -0.68 -26.50
N GLU A 28 54.94 -1.47 -26.89
CA GLU A 28 54.51 -2.58 -26.06
C GLU A 28 54.03 -3.74 -26.93
N ALA A 29 54.48 -4.92 -26.51
CA ALA A 29 54.52 -6.17 -27.23
C ALA A 29 53.12 -6.73 -27.52
N ASP A 30 53.02 -7.44 -28.65
CA ASP A 30 51.90 -8.27 -29.01
C ASP A 30 51.65 -9.36 -27.97
N GLY A 31 50.45 -9.33 -27.38
CA GLY A 31 49.80 -10.47 -26.76
C GLY A 31 48.52 -10.74 -27.53
N ALA A 32 48.49 -11.87 -28.23
CA ALA A 32 47.46 -12.32 -29.15
C ALA A 32 46.01 -12.22 -28.63
N SER A 33 45.08 -11.92 -29.55
CA SER A 33 43.77 -12.59 -29.63
C SER A 33 43.11 -12.32 -30.99
N GLU A 34 42.82 -13.40 -31.70
CA GLU A 34 41.91 -13.44 -32.85
C GLU A 34 40.54 -12.84 -32.50
N CYS A 35 39.91 -12.18 -33.46
CA CYS A 35 38.68 -12.67 -34.11
C CYS A 35 37.89 -11.50 -34.72
N GLY A 36 37.43 -11.71 -35.95
CA GLY A 36 36.04 -11.39 -36.26
C GLY A 36 35.76 -10.06 -36.93
N SER A 37 35.63 -10.17 -38.26
CA SER A 37 34.58 -9.57 -39.08
C SER A 37 34.50 -8.05 -39.23
N LEU A 38 34.65 -7.68 -40.52
CA LEU A 38 33.84 -6.73 -41.27
C LEU A 38 33.68 -5.30 -40.71
N TRP A 39 33.80 -4.36 -41.63
CA TRP A 39 33.68 -2.92 -41.43
C TRP A 39 34.89 -2.35 -40.72
N TRP A 40 35.89 -1.90 -41.46
CA TRP A 40 36.44 -0.54 -41.35
C TRP A 40 37.30 -0.35 -42.59
N SER A 41 36.72 0.32 -43.60
CA SER A 41 37.46 0.85 -44.74
C SER A 41 38.71 1.54 -44.19
N GLN A 42 39.88 1.03 -44.58
CA GLN A 42 41.16 1.66 -44.35
C GLN A 42 41.07 3.07 -44.94
N HIS A 43 40.85 4.08 -44.10
CA HIS A 43 40.89 5.47 -44.55
C HIS A 43 42.37 5.83 -44.74
N ASP A 44 42.89 5.49 -45.92
CA ASP A 44 44.22 5.84 -46.36
C ASP A 44 44.31 7.37 -46.53
N CYS A 45 45.04 8.01 -45.62
CA CYS A 45 45.56 9.35 -45.87
C CYS A 45 46.84 9.21 -46.72
N GLY A 46 46.69 8.96 -48.02
CA GLY A 46 47.74 9.07 -49.02
C GLY A 46 47.53 10.31 -49.89
N ASP A 47 48.60 11.02 -50.21
CA ASP A 47 48.58 12.13 -51.17
C ASP A 47 48.30 11.58 -52.58
N GLN A 48 47.40 12.21 -53.36
CA GLN A 48 46.96 11.70 -54.68
C GLN A 48 48.05 11.72 -55.77
N THR A 49 49.22 12.31 -55.49
CA THR A 49 50.30 12.54 -56.45
C THR A 49 51.27 11.36 -56.62
N SER A 50 51.20 10.32 -55.80
CA SER A 50 52.00 9.09 -55.97
C SER A 50 51.17 7.83 -55.61
N PRO A 51 50.50 7.19 -56.60
CA PRO A 51 49.61 6.06 -56.35
C PRO A 51 50.34 4.78 -55.91
N ASN A 52 51.65 4.68 -56.15
CA ASN A 52 52.48 3.55 -55.72
C ASN A 52 53.39 3.97 -54.57
N ARG A 53 53.16 3.39 -53.38
CA ARG A 53 53.99 3.53 -52.18
C ARG A 53 55.36 2.83 -52.28
N SER A 54 55.61 2.16 -53.40
CA SER A 54 56.81 1.36 -53.65
C SER A 54 57.74 2.03 -54.65
N LEU A 55 59.02 2.11 -54.31
CA LEU A 55 60.11 2.57 -55.17
C LEU A 55 60.74 1.36 -55.87
N SER A 56 61.04 1.48 -57.15
CA SER A 56 61.85 0.48 -57.86
C SER A 56 63.32 0.57 -57.43
N MET A 57 64.07 -0.51 -57.66
CA MET A 57 65.51 -0.55 -57.36
C MET A 57 66.32 0.52 -58.13
N GLU A 58 65.94 0.82 -59.36
CA GLU A 58 66.59 1.84 -60.21
C GLU A 58 66.33 3.26 -59.71
N GLU A 59 65.10 3.55 -59.26
CA GLU A 59 64.77 4.84 -58.66
C GLU A 59 65.46 5.03 -57.31
N ALA A 60 65.60 3.96 -56.53
CA ALA A 60 66.27 3.98 -55.24
C ALA A 60 67.79 4.24 -55.38
N SER A 61 68.45 3.59 -56.35
CA SER A 61 69.88 3.81 -56.61
C SER A 61 70.15 5.22 -57.14
N ALA A 62 69.31 5.72 -58.06
CA ALA A 62 69.39 7.08 -58.57
C ALA A 62 69.28 8.13 -57.46
N TYR A 63 68.44 7.88 -56.45
CA TYR A 63 68.26 8.79 -55.31
C TYR A 63 69.43 8.77 -54.33
N LEU A 64 70.01 7.59 -54.10
CA LEU A 64 71.07 7.38 -53.12
C LEU A 64 72.46 7.76 -53.65
N ARG A 65 72.65 7.91 -54.97
CA ARG A 65 73.92 8.29 -55.64
C ARG A 65 75.15 7.43 -55.27
N PHE A 66 74.93 6.25 -54.68
CA PHE A 66 75.98 5.32 -54.23
C PHE A 66 75.61 3.90 -54.63
N ASP A 67 76.02 3.46 -55.82
CA ASP A 67 75.63 2.15 -56.36
C ASP A 67 76.36 0.98 -55.68
N GLU A 68 77.61 1.15 -55.27
CA GLU A 68 78.44 0.02 -54.77
C GLU A 68 78.02 -0.52 -53.40
N PHE A 69 77.36 0.28 -52.54
CA PHE A 69 77.03 -0.13 -51.17
C PHE A 69 75.59 -0.60 -50.99
N ILE A 70 74.71 -0.41 -51.99
CA ILE A 70 73.28 -0.74 -51.87
C ILE A 70 73.08 -2.26 -51.79
N LEU A 71 73.77 -3.04 -52.63
CA LEU A 71 73.64 -4.50 -52.66
C LEU A 71 74.09 -5.13 -51.32
N THR A 72 75.25 -4.70 -50.80
CA THR A 72 75.78 -5.15 -49.50
C THR A 72 74.85 -4.78 -48.34
N SER A 73 74.21 -3.61 -48.42
CA SER A 73 73.27 -3.15 -47.39
C SER A 73 71.95 -3.95 -47.41
N LEU A 74 71.44 -4.29 -48.60
CA LEU A 74 70.23 -5.10 -48.75
C LEU A 74 70.46 -6.55 -48.33
N GLU A 75 71.63 -7.12 -48.67
CA GLU A 75 72.05 -8.44 -48.19
C GLU A 75 72.12 -8.49 -46.66
N TRP A 76 72.65 -7.43 -46.05
CA TRP A 76 72.67 -7.29 -44.59
C TRP A 76 71.27 -7.23 -43.98
N ILE A 77 70.32 -6.51 -44.60
CA ILE A 77 68.92 -6.40 -44.14
C ILE A 77 68.20 -7.75 -44.21
N ILE A 78 68.38 -8.50 -45.31
CA ILE A 78 67.82 -9.85 -45.46
C ILE A 78 68.38 -10.78 -44.37
N ARG A 79 69.68 -10.69 -44.10
CA ARG A 79 70.38 -11.58 -43.15
C ARG A 79 70.10 -11.28 -41.68
N THR A 80 69.88 -10.02 -41.32
CA THR A 80 69.56 -9.63 -39.93
C THR A 80 68.09 -9.83 -39.57
N GLY A 81 67.18 -9.81 -40.56
CA GLY A 81 65.74 -10.04 -40.34
C GLY A 81 65.07 -9.04 -39.39
N GLN A 82 65.71 -7.91 -39.10
CA GLN A 82 65.17 -6.84 -38.27
C GLN A 82 64.37 -5.83 -39.11
N ASP A 83 63.24 -5.34 -38.59
CA ASP A 83 62.48 -4.26 -39.22
C ASP A 83 63.23 -2.93 -39.08
N VAL A 84 63.99 -2.58 -40.12
CA VAL A 84 64.76 -1.34 -40.22
C VAL A 84 63.94 -0.17 -40.77
N GLY A 85 62.62 -0.33 -40.94
CA GLY A 85 61.78 0.73 -41.52
C GLY A 85 61.50 0.57 -43.03
N ILE A 86 62.06 -0.48 -43.66
CA ILE A 86 62.00 -0.74 -45.11
C ILE A 86 61.56 -2.20 -45.33
N ARG A 87 60.46 -2.39 -46.05
CA ARG A 87 59.91 -3.66 -46.52
C ARG A 87 60.40 -3.92 -47.93
N LEU A 88 61.06 -5.06 -48.11
CA LEU A 88 61.52 -5.60 -49.38
C LEU A 88 60.38 -6.38 -50.04
N LYS A 89 60.08 -6.11 -51.32
CA LYS A 89 59.04 -6.83 -52.08
C LYS A 89 59.63 -7.49 -53.33
N GLY A 90 59.35 -8.79 -53.48
CA GLY A 90 59.70 -9.57 -54.65
C GLY A 90 58.79 -9.33 -55.86
N LEU A 91 58.99 -10.07 -56.95
CA LEU A 91 58.11 -10.04 -58.13
C LEU A 91 56.70 -10.56 -57.83
N VAL A 92 56.59 -11.47 -56.85
CA VAL A 92 55.34 -12.01 -56.32
C VAL A 92 55.06 -11.33 -54.99
N ALA A 93 53.83 -10.85 -54.79
CA ALA A 93 53.44 -10.18 -53.56
C ALA A 93 53.38 -11.20 -52.39
N ASP A 94 53.98 -10.82 -51.26
CA ASP A 94 53.94 -11.50 -49.94
C ASP A 94 54.88 -12.70 -49.68
N ASP A 95 55.74 -13.10 -50.62
CA ASP A 95 56.81 -14.07 -50.33
C ASP A 95 58.03 -13.40 -49.66
N PRO A 96 58.66 -14.04 -48.64
CA PRO A 96 59.87 -13.52 -48.01
C PRO A 96 61.04 -13.61 -48.99
N VAL A 97 61.64 -12.46 -49.31
CA VAL A 97 62.77 -12.36 -50.23
C VAL A 97 64.00 -13.02 -49.60
N THR A 98 64.55 -14.05 -50.26
CA THR A 98 65.70 -14.81 -49.73
C THR A 98 67.03 -14.42 -50.37
N ASP A 99 66.99 -13.81 -51.55
CA ASP A 99 68.17 -13.35 -52.29
C ASP A 99 68.00 -11.89 -52.78
N VAL A 100 69.10 -11.16 -52.88
CA VAL A 100 69.12 -9.74 -53.29
C VAL A 100 68.64 -9.58 -54.74
N SER A 101 68.81 -10.61 -55.56
CA SER A 101 68.39 -10.66 -56.97
C SER A 101 66.87 -10.68 -57.17
N GLU A 102 66.10 -11.06 -56.14
CA GLU A 102 64.64 -11.16 -56.18
C GLU A 102 63.94 -9.85 -55.78
N ILE A 103 64.67 -8.85 -55.28
CA ILE A 103 64.11 -7.57 -54.81
C ILE A 103 63.68 -6.72 -56.01
N SER A 104 62.38 -6.51 -56.18
CA SER A 104 61.85 -5.64 -57.24
C SER A 104 61.50 -4.24 -56.74
N ARG A 105 61.03 -4.14 -55.50
CA ARG A 105 60.42 -2.93 -54.94
C ARG A 105 60.76 -2.75 -53.47
N LEU A 106 60.98 -1.50 -53.07
CA LEU A 106 61.22 -1.06 -51.69
C LEU A 106 60.03 -0.24 -51.20
N GLU A 107 59.48 -0.59 -50.03
CA GLU A 107 58.35 0.12 -49.41
C GLU A 107 58.67 0.50 -47.97
N SER A 108 58.39 1.72 -47.52
CA SER A 108 58.61 2.07 -46.11
C SER A 108 57.57 1.40 -45.20
N THR A 109 58.00 0.74 -44.12
CA THR A 109 57.10 0.12 -43.11
C THR A 109 56.40 1.17 -42.25
N HIS A 110 57.04 2.33 -42.03
CA HIS A 110 56.48 3.45 -41.28
C HIS A 110 56.22 4.66 -42.17
N PRO A 111 55.03 4.76 -42.80
CA PRO A 111 54.67 5.95 -43.54
C PRO A 111 54.53 7.10 -42.54
N LYS A 112 55.31 8.18 -42.72
CA LYS A 112 55.13 9.43 -41.97
C LYS A 112 53.72 9.96 -42.24
N MET A 113 52.77 9.63 -41.38
CA MET A 113 51.42 10.18 -41.47
C MET A 113 51.47 11.68 -41.16
N PRO A 114 50.90 12.55 -42.01
CA PRO A 114 50.87 13.98 -41.75
C PRO A 114 50.11 14.26 -40.44
N PHE A 115 50.51 15.32 -39.74
CA PHE A 115 49.91 15.72 -38.46
C PHE A 115 48.38 15.88 -38.56
N THR A 116 47.90 16.37 -39.70
CA THR A 116 46.47 16.52 -40.02
C THR A 116 45.71 15.20 -40.00
N CYS A 117 46.29 14.10 -40.51
CA CYS A 117 45.65 12.79 -40.51
C CYS A 117 45.59 12.20 -39.10
N ARG A 118 46.67 12.34 -38.30
CA ARG A 118 46.67 11.91 -36.89
C ARG A 118 45.65 12.68 -36.07
N PHE A 119 45.58 13.99 -36.27
CA PHE A 119 44.62 14.85 -35.58
C PHE A 119 43.17 14.51 -35.97
N ARG A 120 42.88 14.36 -37.27
CA ARG A 120 41.54 13.99 -37.75
C ARG A 120 41.08 12.62 -37.22
N ARG A 121 41.98 11.62 -37.24
CA ARG A 121 41.66 10.27 -36.71
C ARG A 121 41.43 10.30 -35.20
N ALA A 122 42.29 11.00 -34.44
CA ALA A 122 42.11 11.14 -33.00
C ALA A 122 40.80 11.87 -32.66
N PHE A 123 40.51 12.97 -33.35
CA PHE A 123 39.30 13.76 -33.16
C PHE A 123 38.03 12.96 -33.47
N LEU A 124 37.96 12.25 -34.60
CA LEU A 124 36.82 11.39 -34.94
C LEU A 124 36.64 10.23 -33.95
N THR A 125 37.74 9.63 -33.48
CA THR A 125 37.68 8.56 -32.49
C THR A 125 37.17 9.07 -31.14
N VAL A 126 37.64 10.23 -30.68
CA VAL A 126 37.18 10.83 -29.42
C VAL A 126 35.70 11.23 -29.54
N ILE A 127 35.31 11.88 -30.62
CA ILE A 127 33.92 12.29 -30.83
C ILE A 127 32.98 11.10 -30.90
N SER A 128 33.33 10.05 -31.66
CA SER A 128 32.47 8.86 -31.76
C SER A 128 32.30 8.15 -30.40
N ARG A 129 33.37 8.08 -29.59
CA ARG A 129 33.30 7.52 -28.23
C ARG A 129 32.45 8.38 -27.29
N VAL A 130 32.62 9.71 -27.31
CA VAL A 130 31.81 10.64 -26.51
C VAL A 130 30.35 10.60 -26.93
N PHE A 131 30.07 10.55 -28.23
CA PHE A 131 28.72 10.42 -28.77
C PHE A 131 28.05 9.12 -28.30
N LEU A 132 28.76 7.99 -28.33
CA LEU A 132 28.24 6.71 -27.85
C LEU A 132 27.86 6.78 -26.36
N ILE A 133 28.71 7.38 -25.52
CA ILE A 133 28.40 7.59 -24.10
C ILE A 133 27.18 8.50 -23.92
N ALA A 134 27.10 9.60 -24.68
CA ALA A 134 25.96 10.52 -24.62
C ALA A 134 24.64 9.85 -25.00
N VAL A 135 24.65 8.98 -26.02
CA VAL A 135 23.49 8.18 -26.42
C VAL A 135 23.06 7.25 -25.28
N VAL A 136 23.99 6.54 -24.64
CA VAL A 136 23.67 5.65 -23.50
C VAL A 136 23.06 6.44 -22.34
N VAL A 137 23.65 7.59 -21.97
CA VAL A 137 23.11 8.44 -20.91
C VAL A 137 21.72 8.97 -21.26
N GLY A 138 21.50 9.38 -22.52
CA GLY A 138 20.19 9.81 -23.01
C GLY A 138 19.13 8.71 -22.94
N CYS A 139 19.49 7.47 -23.31
CA CYS A 139 18.61 6.31 -23.20
C CYS A 139 18.25 6.03 -21.74
N VAL A 140 19.23 6.00 -20.82
CA VAL A 140 18.97 5.79 -19.39
C VAL A 140 18.08 6.88 -18.81
N TRP A 141 18.35 8.15 -19.14
CA TRP A 141 17.53 9.27 -18.69
C TRP A 141 16.09 9.18 -19.20
N SER A 142 15.91 8.81 -20.48
CA SER A 142 14.58 8.58 -21.08
C SER A 142 13.80 7.49 -20.35
N VAL A 143 14.45 6.35 -20.04
CA VAL A 143 13.84 5.25 -19.27
C VAL A 143 13.44 5.71 -17.87
N VAL A 144 14.30 6.44 -17.17
CA VAL A 144 13.98 6.98 -15.83
C VAL A 144 12.81 7.95 -15.89
N CYS A 145 12.79 8.86 -16.86
CA CYS A 145 11.67 9.78 -17.08
C CYS A 145 10.37 9.01 -17.39
N TYR A 146 10.44 7.96 -18.20
CA TYR A 146 9.29 7.12 -18.52
C TYR A 146 8.75 6.37 -17.29
N VAL A 147 9.62 5.75 -16.49
CA VAL A 147 9.21 5.06 -15.25
C VAL A 147 8.60 6.05 -14.25
N LYS A 148 9.21 7.23 -14.08
CA LYS A 148 8.67 8.28 -13.21
C LYS A 148 7.32 8.80 -13.70
N TYR A 149 7.15 8.94 -15.01
CA TYR A 149 5.86 9.29 -15.61
C TYR A 149 4.81 8.20 -15.36
N ARG A 150 5.17 6.93 -15.57
CA ARG A 150 4.28 5.78 -15.33
C ARG A 150 3.84 5.71 -13.87
N TRP A 151 4.79 5.85 -12.94
CA TRP A 151 4.51 5.82 -11.50
C TRP A 151 3.53 6.93 -11.09
N ARG A 152 3.75 8.18 -11.55
CA ARG A 152 2.82 9.29 -11.27
C ARG A 152 1.42 9.05 -11.82
N ARG A 153 1.31 8.48 -13.02
CA ARG A 153 0.01 8.17 -13.63
C ARG A 153 -0.74 7.08 -12.84
N GLU A 154 -0.03 6.07 -12.35
CA GLU A 154 -0.63 5.01 -11.50
C GLU A 154 -1.09 5.57 -10.14
N GLU A 155 -0.32 6.47 -9.53
CA GLU A 155 -0.72 7.19 -8.29
C GLU A 155 -1.96 8.06 -8.50
N GLU A 156 -2.06 8.79 -9.62
CA GLU A 156 -3.25 9.59 -9.94
C GLU A 156 -4.48 8.71 -10.15
N GLU A 157 -4.37 7.60 -10.88
CA GLU A 157 -5.48 6.65 -11.11
C GLU A 157 -5.94 6.00 -9.79
N THR A 158 -5.02 5.67 -8.88
CA THR A 158 -5.36 5.11 -7.56
C THR A 158 -5.99 6.14 -6.62
N ARG A 159 -5.50 7.39 -6.61
CA ARG A 159 -6.14 8.48 -5.86
C ARG A 159 -7.56 8.75 -6.36
N GLN A 160 -7.77 8.80 -7.67
CA GLN A 160 -9.10 8.97 -8.26
C GLN A 160 -10.04 7.80 -7.91
N MET A 161 -9.52 6.57 -7.85
CA MET A 161 -10.27 5.42 -7.38
C MET A 161 -10.68 5.58 -5.91
N TYR A 162 -9.77 5.97 -5.02
CA TYR A 162 -10.09 6.15 -3.60
C TYR A 162 -11.06 7.31 -3.36
N ASP A 163 -10.88 8.45 -4.04
CA ASP A 163 -11.83 9.58 -4.00
C ASP A 163 -13.22 9.16 -4.51
N MET A 164 -13.29 8.34 -5.57
CA MET A 164 -14.57 7.78 -6.03
C MET A 164 -15.21 6.87 -4.98
N VAL A 165 -14.42 6.01 -4.33
CA VAL A 165 -14.89 5.10 -3.26
C VAL A 165 -15.44 5.88 -2.07
N GLU A 166 -14.74 6.94 -1.63
CA GLU A 166 -15.18 7.81 -0.54
C GLU A 166 -16.53 8.47 -0.85
N ARG A 167 -16.68 9.03 -2.05
CA ARG A 167 -17.96 9.60 -2.49
C ARG A 167 -19.09 8.58 -2.55
N ILE A 168 -18.83 7.35 -2.98
CA ILE A 168 -19.82 6.25 -2.96
C ILE A 168 -20.24 5.95 -1.53
N ILE A 169 -19.28 5.85 -0.61
CA ILE A 169 -19.55 5.58 0.81
C ILE A 169 -20.39 6.70 1.42
N ASP A 170 -20.11 7.96 1.10
CA ASP A 170 -20.87 9.10 1.64
C ASP A 170 -22.31 9.15 1.12
N VAL A 171 -22.55 8.83 -0.16
CA VAL A 171 -23.92 8.69 -0.70
C VAL A 171 -24.66 7.55 0.00
N LEU A 172 -24.02 6.40 0.19
CA LEU A 172 -24.66 5.27 0.88
C LEU A 172 -24.91 5.56 2.36
N ARG A 173 -23.98 6.25 3.03
CA ARG A 173 -24.13 6.66 4.44
C ARG A 173 -25.28 7.65 4.60
N SER A 174 -25.28 8.74 3.82
CA SER A 174 -26.35 9.74 3.88
C SER A 174 -27.72 9.15 3.54
N HIS A 175 -27.80 8.26 2.55
CA HIS A 175 -29.04 7.54 2.25
C HIS A 175 -29.47 6.62 3.39
N SER A 176 -28.53 5.95 4.07
CA SER A 176 -28.85 5.12 5.25
C SER A 176 -29.36 5.95 6.43
N GLU A 177 -28.80 7.15 6.66
CA GLU A 177 -29.26 8.09 7.68
C GLU A 177 -30.66 8.63 7.36
N ALA A 178 -30.92 8.97 6.09
CA ALA A 178 -32.24 9.41 5.64
C ALA A 178 -33.31 8.31 5.73
N CYS A 179 -32.93 7.06 5.45
CA CYS A 179 -33.78 5.87 5.61
C CYS A 179 -34.06 5.55 7.08
N GLN A 180 -33.16 5.95 7.98
CA GLN A 180 -33.38 5.83 9.41
C GLN A 180 -34.37 6.90 9.92
N GLU A 181 -34.31 8.11 9.39
CA GLU A 181 -35.24 9.19 9.77
C GLU A 181 -36.64 8.99 9.17
N ASN A 182 -36.73 8.37 7.98
CA ASN A 182 -37.98 8.13 7.28
C ASN A 182 -38.20 6.62 7.08
N GLN A 183 -39.16 6.05 7.82
CA GLN A 183 -39.52 4.62 7.73
C GLN A 183 -40.06 4.18 6.36
N ASP A 184 -40.45 5.12 5.48
CA ASP A 184 -40.97 4.83 4.15
C ASP A 184 -39.87 4.58 3.09
N LEU A 185 -38.61 4.93 3.39
CA LEU A 185 -37.49 4.70 2.48
C LEU A 185 -36.92 3.29 2.62
N GLN A 186 -36.50 2.70 1.50
CA GLN A 186 -35.93 1.36 1.48
C GLN A 186 -34.41 1.38 1.80
N PRO A 187 -33.89 0.41 2.57
CA PRO A 187 -32.51 0.42 3.05
C PRO A 187 -31.46 -0.02 2.00
N TYR A 188 -31.82 -0.07 0.72
CA TYR A 188 -30.96 -0.51 -0.38
C TYR A 188 -31.02 0.47 -1.55
N LEU A 189 -29.89 0.66 -2.23
CA LEU A 189 -29.76 1.62 -3.32
C LEU A 189 -29.23 0.94 -4.60
N PRO A 190 -29.91 1.06 -5.76
CA PRO A 190 -29.43 0.49 -7.01
C PRO A 190 -28.10 1.08 -7.46
N ILE A 191 -27.15 0.23 -7.88
CA ILE A 191 -25.83 0.67 -8.39
C ILE A 191 -25.96 1.71 -9.53
N PRO A 192 -26.89 1.56 -10.49
CA PRO A 192 -27.07 2.58 -11.53
C PRO A 192 -27.48 3.95 -10.97
N HIS A 193 -28.30 3.98 -9.92
CA HIS A 193 -28.75 5.22 -9.30
C HIS A 193 -27.59 5.93 -8.57
N VAL A 194 -26.77 5.17 -7.84
CA VAL A 194 -25.56 5.73 -7.19
C VAL A 194 -24.60 6.32 -8.22
N ARG A 195 -24.38 5.61 -9.34
CA ARG A 195 -23.53 6.11 -10.43
C ARG A 195 -24.07 7.41 -11.01
N ASP A 196 -25.38 7.50 -11.19
CA ASP A 196 -26.02 8.65 -11.83
C ASP A 196 -26.09 9.87 -10.90
N SER A 197 -26.08 9.64 -9.58
CA SER A 197 -25.89 10.68 -8.56
C SER A 197 -24.47 11.25 -8.55
N LEU A 198 -23.45 10.40 -8.75
CA LEU A 198 -22.04 10.78 -8.63
C LEU A 198 -21.40 11.24 -9.94
N VAL A 199 -21.84 10.72 -11.07
CA VAL A 199 -21.23 10.93 -12.39
C VAL A 199 -22.24 11.52 -13.35
N GLN A 200 -21.99 12.76 -13.77
CA GLN A 200 -22.81 13.41 -14.79
C GLN A 200 -22.79 12.63 -16.11
N PRO A 201 -23.88 12.67 -16.93
CA PRO A 201 -23.97 11.93 -18.18
C PRO A 201 -22.80 12.16 -19.16
N GLN A 202 -22.22 13.37 -19.14
CA GLN A 202 -21.11 13.77 -20.01
C GLN A 202 -19.79 13.07 -19.66
N ASP A 203 -19.56 12.81 -18.37
CA ASP A 203 -18.29 12.26 -17.87
C ASP A 203 -18.29 10.72 -17.79
N ARG A 204 -19.42 10.07 -18.09
CA ARG A 204 -19.57 8.61 -17.99
C ARG A 204 -18.48 7.83 -18.74
N LYS A 205 -18.12 8.26 -19.95
CA LYS A 205 -17.09 7.57 -20.75
C LYS A 205 -15.70 7.68 -20.11
N LYS A 206 -15.36 8.85 -19.57
CA LYS A 206 -14.07 9.12 -18.94
C LYS A 206 -13.92 8.39 -17.61
N MET A 207 -14.99 8.39 -16.79
CA MET A 207 -14.97 7.81 -15.44
C MET A 207 -15.30 6.32 -15.39
N LYS A 208 -15.71 5.70 -16.50
CA LYS A 208 -16.10 4.27 -16.55
C LYS A 208 -15.02 3.34 -15.96
N LYS A 209 -13.76 3.52 -16.38
CA LYS A 209 -12.63 2.70 -15.90
C LYS A 209 -12.43 2.83 -14.39
N ILE A 210 -12.58 4.05 -13.87
CA ILE A 210 -12.40 4.36 -12.44
C ILE A 210 -13.57 3.77 -11.64
N TRP A 211 -14.80 3.90 -12.16
CA TRP A 211 -16.01 3.34 -11.57
C TRP A 211 -15.96 1.81 -11.44
N GLU A 212 -15.61 1.10 -12.52
CA GLU A 212 -15.52 -0.37 -12.51
C GLU A 212 -14.49 -0.85 -11.50
N ARG A 213 -13.33 -0.18 -11.44
CA ARG A 213 -12.27 -0.49 -10.47
C ARG A 213 -12.71 -0.20 -9.03
N ALA A 214 -13.37 0.92 -8.79
CA ALA A 214 -13.90 1.30 -7.47
C ALA A 214 -14.99 0.33 -6.99
N ALA A 215 -15.93 -0.05 -7.87
CA ALA A 215 -16.98 -1.00 -7.55
C ALA A 215 -16.43 -2.40 -7.23
N SER A 216 -15.43 -2.86 -7.99
CA SER A 216 -14.72 -4.11 -7.70
C SER A 216 -14.00 -4.05 -6.35
N PHE A 217 -13.30 -2.94 -6.05
CA PHE A 217 -12.62 -2.73 -4.78
C PHE A 217 -13.59 -2.73 -3.60
N LEU A 218 -14.72 -2.02 -3.71
CA LEU A 218 -15.78 -2.01 -2.69
C LEU A 218 -16.30 -3.42 -2.40
N SER A 219 -16.61 -4.21 -3.43
CA SER A 219 -17.11 -5.57 -3.25
C SER A 219 -16.12 -6.54 -2.60
N ALA A 220 -14.82 -6.30 -2.74
CA ALA A 220 -13.76 -7.19 -2.26
C ALA A 220 -13.20 -6.78 -0.88
N ASN A 221 -13.14 -5.47 -0.59
CA ASN A 221 -12.41 -4.94 0.55
C ASN A 221 -13.29 -4.27 1.61
N GLU A 222 -14.51 -3.82 1.26
CA GLU A 222 -15.34 -3.02 2.16
C GLU A 222 -16.44 -3.88 2.81
N SER A 223 -16.28 -4.17 4.10
CA SER A 223 -17.21 -5.04 4.85
C SER A 223 -18.52 -4.33 5.25
N ARG A 224 -18.56 -3.00 5.16
CA ARG A 224 -19.75 -2.20 5.52
C ARG A 224 -20.85 -2.22 4.46
N ILE A 225 -20.55 -2.63 3.23
CA ILE A 225 -21.48 -2.60 2.09
C ILE A 225 -21.66 -4.01 1.55
N ARG A 226 -22.92 -4.48 1.45
CA ARG A 226 -23.28 -5.72 0.76
C ARG A 226 -23.71 -5.41 -0.67
N THR A 227 -23.18 -6.15 -1.63
CA THR A 227 -23.77 -6.20 -2.97
C THR A 227 -24.79 -7.33 -3.02
N GLU A 228 -26.04 -7.02 -3.38
CA GLU A 228 -27.15 -7.97 -3.43
C GLU A 228 -27.92 -7.80 -4.75
N THR A 229 -28.57 -8.87 -5.22
CA THR A 229 -29.47 -8.79 -6.39
C THR A 229 -30.89 -8.67 -5.86
N GLN A 230 -31.56 -7.55 -6.14
CA GLN A 230 -32.90 -7.26 -5.67
C GLN A 230 -33.84 -7.11 -6.86
N ARG A 231 -35.03 -7.69 -6.77
CA ARG A 231 -36.06 -7.56 -7.79
C ARG A 231 -36.89 -6.31 -7.53
N ILE A 232 -36.75 -5.29 -8.38
CA ILE A 232 -37.44 -4.00 -8.28
C ILE A 232 -38.33 -3.86 -9.51
N GLY A 233 -39.64 -3.74 -9.32
CA GLY A 233 -40.60 -3.58 -10.44
C GLY A 233 -40.62 -4.76 -11.42
N GLY A 234 -40.29 -5.97 -10.97
CA GLY A 234 -40.29 -7.19 -11.80
C GLY A 234 -38.96 -7.52 -12.49
N ALA A 235 -37.99 -6.61 -12.48
CA ALA A 235 -36.64 -6.80 -13.02
C ALA A 235 -35.59 -6.91 -11.91
N ASP A 236 -34.53 -7.68 -12.17
CA ASP A 236 -33.44 -7.92 -11.21
C ASP A 236 -32.36 -6.84 -11.37
N PHE A 237 -32.05 -6.15 -10.27
CA PHE A 237 -31.02 -5.12 -10.20
C PHE A 237 -29.97 -5.46 -9.16
N LEU A 238 -28.71 -5.11 -9.44
CA LEU A 238 -27.67 -5.09 -8.43
C LEU A 238 -27.84 -3.84 -7.55
N VAL A 239 -27.94 -4.07 -6.25
CA VAL A 239 -28.12 -3.04 -5.24
C VAL A 239 -26.97 -3.09 -4.23
N TRP A 240 -26.64 -1.93 -3.69
CA TRP A 240 -25.77 -1.79 -2.53
C TRP A 240 -26.61 -1.57 -1.27
N ARG A 241 -26.31 -2.35 -0.24
CA ARG A 241 -26.93 -2.26 1.07
C ARG A 241 -25.89 -1.92 2.12
N TRP A 242 -26.15 -0.87 2.88
CA TRP A 242 -25.32 -0.51 4.04
C TRP A 242 -25.65 -1.47 5.20
N ILE A 243 -24.64 -2.21 5.69
CA ILE A 243 -24.80 -3.25 6.72
C ILE A 243 -24.41 -2.74 8.10
N GLN A 244 -23.65 -1.65 8.18
CA GLN A 244 -23.16 -1.17 9.47
C GLN A 244 -24.37 -0.84 10.36
N PRO A 245 -24.54 -1.49 11.53
CA PRO A 245 -25.53 -1.08 12.50
C PRO A 245 -25.19 0.35 12.88
N SER A 246 -26.08 1.29 12.58
CA SER A 246 -26.03 2.58 13.24
C SER A 246 -26.03 2.28 14.74
N ILE A 247 -25.11 2.86 15.50
CA ILE A 247 -25.15 2.87 16.98
C ILE A 247 -26.31 3.80 17.43
N SER A 248 -27.35 3.91 16.61
CA SER A 248 -28.66 4.38 16.97
C SER A 248 -29.32 3.25 17.75
N CYS A 249 -28.96 3.17 19.01
CA CYS A 249 -29.99 3.00 20.00
C CYS A 249 -31.19 3.89 19.67
N ASP A 250 -32.38 3.31 19.78
CA ASP A 250 -33.65 4.00 19.59
C ASP A 250 -33.62 5.37 20.28
N LYS A 251 -33.52 6.43 19.47
CA LYS A 251 -33.68 7.82 19.92
C LYS A 251 -35.15 8.14 20.21
N SER A 252 -35.89 7.19 20.78
CA SER A 252 -37.25 7.38 21.29
C SER A 252 -37.35 7.24 22.81
N SER A 253 -36.24 7.03 23.51
CA SER A 253 -36.18 7.18 24.97
C SER A 253 -35.01 8.05 25.37
N LEU A 254 -35.30 9.04 26.20
CA LEU A 254 -34.44 10.10 26.68
C LEU A 254 -33.26 9.59 27.55
N MET A 255 -32.38 8.70 27.07
CA MET A 255 -31.10 8.32 27.70
C MET A 255 -30.19 7.60 26.68
N PRO A 256 -28.87 7.87 26.61
CA PRO A 256 -27.95 7.08 25.80
C PRO A 256 -27.93 5.63 26.32
N SER A 257 -28.34 4.66 25.51
CA SER A 257 -28.45 3.27 25.97
C SER A 257 -27.06 2.71 26.28
N LYS A 258 -26.74 2.57 27.56
CA LYS A 258 -25.55 1.86 28.01
C LYS A 258 -25.83 0.36 27.88
N VAL A 259 -25.09 -0.32 27.01
CA VAL A 259 -25.37 -1.73 26.63
C VAL A 259 -24.25 -2.67 27.09
N TRP A 260 -24.63 -3.90 27.41
CA TRP A 260 -23.71 -5.01 27.74
C TRP A 260 -23.16 -5.68 26.47
N GLN A 261 -21.84 -5.84 26.38
CA GLN A 261 -21.15 -6.32 25.17
C GLN A 261 -20.54 -7.74 25.33
N GLY A 262 -21.06 -8.52 26.28
CA GLY A 262 -20.58 -9.89 26.54
C GLY A 262 -19.50 -9.98 27.63
N LYS A 263 -18.86 -11.15 27.72
CA LYS A 263 -17.86 -11.51 28.74
C LYS A 263 -16.46 -11.53 28.14
N ALA A 264 -15.48 -10.98 28.85
CA ALA A 264 -14.07 -10.97 28.45
C ALA A 264 -13.41 -12.36 28.56
N PHE A 265 -13.83 -13.16 29.54
CA PHE A 265 -13.28 -14.48 29.80
C PHE A 265 -14.29 -15.37 30.53
N PRO A 266 -14.20 -16.71 30.39
CA PRO A 266 -14.90 -17.65 31.24
C PRO A 266 -14.49 -17.45 32.72
N LEU A 267 -15.46 -17.59 33.62
CA LEU A 267 -15.20 -17.50 35.06
C LEU A 267 -14.60 -18.82 35.55
N ASP A 268 -13.31 -18.79 35.87
CA ASP A 268 -12.53 -19.93 36.33
C ASP A 268 -11.97 -19.65 37.74
N ARG A 269 -11.46 -20.69 38.43
CA ARG A 269 -10.80 -20.55 39.75
C ARG A 269 -9.62 -19.57 39.77
N ARG A 270 -9.04 -19.22 38.61
CA ARG A 270 -7.93 -18.26 38.50
C ARG A 270 -8.39 -16.80 38.63
N ASN A 271 -9.62 -16.48 38.23
CA ASN A 271 -10.11 -15.11 38.13
C ASN A 271 -11.32 -14.82 39.06
N SER A 272 -11.84 -15.82 39.76
CA SER A 272 -12.98 -15.69 40.66
C SER A 272 -12.78 -16.45 41.99
N PRO A 273 -13.30 -15.92 43.13
CA PRO A 273 -13.32 -16.66 44.39
C PRO A 273 -14.14 -17.96 44.23
N PRO A 274 -13.72 -19.08 44.83
CA PRO A 274 -14.38 -20.38 44.62
C PRO A 274 -15.81 -20.42 45.16
N ASN A 275 -16.09 -19.70 46.26
CA ASN A 275 -17.39 -19.62 46.91
C ASN A 275 -17.81 -18.16 47.12
N SER A 276 -19.12 -17.92 47.14
CA SER A 276 -19.69 -16.64 47.51
C SER A 276 -19.50 -16.37 48.99
N LEU A 277 -18.65 -15.40 49.33
CA LEU A 277 -18.22 -15.16 50.71
C LEU A 277 -19.19 -14.27 51.50
N THR A 278 -19.89 -13.35 50.83
CA THR A 278 -20.76 -12.35 51.48
C THR A 278 -21.95 -11.97 50.60
N PRO A 279 -23.09 -11.54 51.16
CA PRO A 279 -24.27 -11.13 50.39
C PRO A 279 -24.12 -9.76 49.69
N CYS A 280 -22.99 -9.06 49.84
CA CYS A 280 -22.79 -7.73 49.28
C CYS A 280 -21.64 -7.70 48.26
N LEU A 281 -21.81 -6.89 47.22
CA LEU A 281 -20.87 -6.74 46.11
C LEU A 281 -20.48 -5.27 45.94
N LYS A 282 -19.21 -5.04 45.59
CA LYS A 282 -18.69 -3.79 45.04
C LYS A 282 -18.34 -4.03 43.57
N ILE A 283 -19.03 -3.34 42.69
CA ILE A 283 -18.82 -3.33 41.25
C ILE A 283 -18.02 -2.08 40.91
N ARG A 284 -17.01 -2.18 40.06
CA ARG A 284 -16.19 -1.06 39.57
C ARG A 284 -16.31 -0.91 38.06
N ASN A 285 -15.98 0.29 37.59
CA ASN A 285 -15.88 0.62 36.18
C ASN A 285 -17.23 0.53 35.44
N MET A 286 -18.34 0.82 36.15
CA MET A 286 -19.68 0.84 35.56
C MET A 286 -19.99 2.17 34.84
N PHE A 287 -19.34 3.26 35.24
CA PHE A 287 -19.55 4.59 34.67
C PHE A 287 -18.28 5.44 34.87
N ASP A 288 -18.24 6.62 34.27
CA ASP A 288 -17.21 7.63 34.55
C ASP A 288 -17.88 8.93 34.99
N PRO A 289 -17.74 9.36 36.26
CA PRO A 289 -18.49 10.50 36.79
C PRO A 289 -18.20 11.82 36.07
N VAL A 290 -17.08 11.94 35.34
CA VAL A 290 -16.74 13.14 34.57
C VAL A 290 -17.54 13.23 33.27
N MET A 291 -17.95 12.09 32.73
CA MET A 291 -18.67 11.99 31.44
C MET A 291 -20.19 11.97 31.60
N GLU A 292 -20.70 11.73 32.81
CA GLU A 292 -22.14 11.66 33.08
C GLU A 292 -22.74 13.07 33.26
N VAL A 293 -23.80 13.38 32.51
CA VAL A 293 -24.50 14.67 32.58
C VAL A 293 -25.96 14.45 32.98
N GLY A 294 -26.45 15.23 33.95
CA GLY A 294 -27.83 15.19 34.45
C GLY A 294 -27.95 14.62 35.87
N GLU A 295 -29.15 14.70 36.47
CA GLU A 295 -29.36 14.28 37.86
C GLU A 295 -29.73 12.79 38.00
N ASN A 296 -30.26 12.17 36.92
CA ASN A 296 -30.92 10.86 36.94
C ASN A 296 -30.17 9.75 36.19
N TRP A 297 -28.93 9.97 35.75
CA TRP A 297 -28.16 8.96 34.99
C TRP A 297 -27.85 7.70 35.81
N ASP A 298 -27.88 7.80 37.14
CA ASP A 298 -27.67 6.69 38.06
C ASP A 298 -28.82 5.67 38.01
N LEU A 299 -30.04 6.10 37.65
CA LEU A 299 -31.17 5.19 37.42
C LEU A 299 -30.91 4.26 36.24
N ALA A 300 -30.30 4.76 35.16
CA ALA A 300 -29.93 3.93 34.00
C ALA A 300 -28.88 2.86 34.38
N ILE A 301 -27.92 3.21 35.24
CA ILE A 301 -26.95 2.23 35.77
C ILE A 301 -27.63 1.22 36.69
N HIS A 302 -28.58 1.66 37.49
CA HIS A 302 -29.38 0.81 38.37
C HIS A 302 -30.18 -0.22 37.57
N GLU A 303 -30.90 0.22 36.53
CA GLU A 303 -31.67 -0.64 35.64
C GLU A 303 -30.78 -1.60 34.85
N ALA A 304 -29.64 -1.15 34.32
CA ALA A 304 -28.71 -2.01 33.58
C ALA A 304 -28.18 -3.19 34.42
N ILE A 305 -27.97 -3.00 35.72
CA ILE A 305 -27.56 -4.07 36.64
C ILE A 305 -28.71 -5.06 36.85
N LEU A 306 -29.93 -4.57 37.03
CA LEU A 306 -31.12 -5.40 37.21
C LEU A 306 -31.46 -6.19 35.96
N GLU A 307 -31.31 -5.61 34.77
CA GLU A 307 -31.50 -6.28 33.49
C GLU A 307 -30.48 -7.41 33.32
N LYS A 308 -29.20 -7.14 33.62
CA LYS A 308 -28.13 -8.14 33.51
C LYS A 308 -28.28 -9.29 34.50
N CYS A 309 -28.87 -9.02 35.65
CA CYS A 309 -29.17 -9.99 36.70
C CYS A 309 -30.65 -10.33 36.75
N SER A 310 -31.36 -10.28 35.62
CA SER A 310 -32.80 -10.57 35.53
C SER A 310 -33.17 -11.98 35.96
N ASP A 311 -32.22 -12.91 35.89
CA ASP A 311 -32.36 -14.27 36.38
C ASP A 311 -32.21 -14.38 37.91
N ASN A 312 -31.86 -13.29 38.60
CA ASN A 312 -31.56 -13.26 40.03
C ASN A 312 -32.56 -12.43 40.82
N ASP A 313 -33.55 -13.08 41.44
CA ASP A 313 -34.54 -12.45 42.31
C ASP A 313 -34.03 -12.08 43.71
N GLY A 314 -32.70 -12.07 43.94
CA GLY A 314 -32.12 -11.86 45.27
C GLY A 314 -31.59 -10.47 45.56
N ILE A 315 -31.60 -9.55 44.61
CA ILE A 315 -31.03 -8.20 44.77
C ILE A 315 -32.02 -7.31 45.51
N VAL A 316 -31.66 -6.74 46.67
CA VAL A 316 -32.58 -5.96 47.52
C VAL A 316 -32.26 -4.47 47.60
N HIS A 317 -31.02 -4.09 47.34
CA HIS A 317 -30.59 -2.70 47.41
C HIS A 317 -29.38 -2.47 46.51
N ILE A 318 -29.43 -1.40 45.72
CA ILE A 318 -28.34 -0.96 44.84
C ILE A 318 -28.09 0.52 45.15
N ALA A 319 -26.83 0.88 45.38
CA ALA A 319 -26.40 2.26 45.57
C ALA A 319 -25.27 2.61 44.60
N VAL A 320 -25.48 3.63 43.78
CA VAL A 320 -24.49 4.17 42.85
C VAL A 320 -23.72 5.29 43.55
N ASP A 321 -22.39 5.21 43.55
CA ASP A 321 -21.53 6.18 44.21
C ASP A 321 -21.10 7.28 43.23
N LYS A 322 -21.96 8.31 43.06
CA LYS A 322 -21.78 9.37 42.05
C LYS A 322 -20.41 10.09 42.13
N ASN A 323 -19.78 10.11 43.30
CA ASN A 323 -18.48 10.76 43.52
C ASN A 323 -17.27 9.82 43.26
N SER A 324 -17.51 8.55 42.95
CA SER A 324 -16.44 7.57 42.78
C SER A 324 -15.76 7.71 41.43
N ARG A 325 -14.48 8.13 41.42
CA ARG A 325 -13.64 8.15 40.21
C ARG A 325 -13.45 6.79 39.54
N GLU A 326 -13.62 5.70 40.30
CA GLU A 326 -13.56 4.32 39.78
C GLU A 326 -14.89 3.85 39.19
N GLY A 327 -15.96 4.66 39.20
CA GLY A 327 -17.29 4.26 38.73
C GLY A 327 -17.90 3.14 39.56
N CYS A 328 -17.92 3.30 40.89
CA CYS A 328 -18.32 2.23 41.81
C CYS A 328 -19.83 2.14 42.03
N VAL A 329 -20.35 0.91 42.04
CA VAL A 329 -21.73 0.59 42.42
C VAL A 329 -21.73 -0.50 43.50
N TYR A 330 -22.64 -0.39 44.47
CA TYR A 330 -22.71 -1.26 45.64
C TYR A 330 -24.05 -1.98 45.68
N VAL A 331 -24.01 -3.32 45.68
CA VAL A 331 -25.22 -4.15 45.64
C VAL A 331 -25.31 -5.01 46.90
N LYS A 332 -26.50 -5.07 47.51
CA LYS A 332 -26.85 -5.99 48.60
C LYS A 332 -27.86 -7.00 48.07
N CYS A 333 -27.62 -8.27 48.35
CA CYS A 333 -28.53 -9.37 48.08
C CYS A 333 -29.11 -9.96 49.38
N LEU A 334 -30.15 -10.80 49.27
CA LEU A 334 -30.75 -11.53 50.40
C LEU A 334 -29.79 -12.53 51.05
N SER A 335 -28.96 -13.20 50.23
CA SER A 335 -28.05 -14.25 50.67
C SER A 335 -26.74 -14.21 49.89
N ALA A 336 -25.73 -14.94 50.37
CA ALA A 336 -24.47 -15.09 49.67
C ALA A 336 -24.62 -15.85 48.33
N GLU A 337 -25.56 -16.80 48.22
CA GLU A 337 -25.76 -17.54 46.97
C GLU A 337 -26.26 -16.63 45.84
N HIS A 338 -27.22 -15.76 46.16
CA HIS A 338 -27.75 -14.77 45.24
C HIS A 338 -26.68 -13.73 44.85
N SER A 339 -25.80 -13.33 45.77
CA SER A 339 -24.67 -12.47 45.41
C SER A 339 -23.65 -13.20 44.53
N GLY A 340 -23.47 -14.51 44.72
CA GLY A 340 -22.67 -15.36 43.83
C GLY A 340 -23.22 -15.42 42.41
N LYS A 341 -24.54 -15.52 42.26
CA LYS A 341 -25.22 -15.47 40.96
C LYS A 341 -25.01 -14.12 40.25
N ALA A 342 -25.24 -13.01 40.95
CA ALA A 342 -24.96 -11.67 40.43
C ALA A 342 -23.47 -11.47 40.08
N PHE A 343 -22.56 -11.97 40.92
CA PHE A 343 -21.12 -11.93 40.65
C PHE A 343 -20.79 -12.61 39.32
N LYS A 344 -21.36 -13.80 39.08
CA LYS A 344 -21.15 -14.52 37.82
C LYS A 344 -21.70 -13.77 36.61
N ALA A 345 -22.85 -13.11 36.73
CA ALA A 345 -23.44 -12.32 35.65
C ALA A 345 -22.64 -11.04 35.33
N LEU A 346 -22.03 -10.41 36.33
CA LEU A 346 -21.41 -9.08 36.21
C LEU A 346 -19.88 -9.10 36.06
N HIS A 347 -19.17 -9.97 36.78
CA HIS A 347 -17.70 -9.98 36.81
C HIS A 347 -17.10 -10.33 35.44
N GLY A 348 -16.19 -9.50 34.94
CA GLY A 348 -15.54 -9.73 33.65
C GLY A 348 -16.46 -9.47 32.45
N SER A 349 -17.59 -8.79 32.64
CA SER A 349 -18.45 -8.33 31.55
C SER A 349 -17.99 -6.98 31.00
N TRP A 350 -18.21 -6.74 29.73
CA TRP A 350 -18.05 -5.42 29.11
C TRP A 350 -19.37 -4.64 29.18
N PHE A 351 -19.31 -3.40 29.65
CA PHE A 351 -20.43 -2.46 29.72
C PHE A 351 -19.94 -1.09 29.24
N ASP A 352 -20.60 -0.53 28.23
CA ASP A 352 -20.24 0.78 27.65
C ASP A 352 -18.73 0.90 27.30
N GLY A 353 -18.18 -0.14 26.67
CA GLY A 353 -16.76 -0.21 26.30
C GLY A 353 -15.79 -0.35 27.48
N LYS A 354 -16.28 -0.56 28.70
CA LYS A 354 -15.46 -0.70 29.92
C LYS A 354 -15.58 -2.10 30.51
N LEU A 355 -14.45 -2.65 30.97
CA LEU A 355 -14.42 -3.94 31.63
C LEU A 355 -14.86 -3.79 33.10
N VAL A 356 -15.97 -4.44 33.43
CA VAL A 356 -16.57 -4.43 34.78
C VAL A 356 -15.88 -5.45 35.67
N THR A 357 -15.49 -5.03 36.87
CA THR A 357 -14.90 -5.92 37.87
C THR A 357 -15.70 -5.88 39.18
N VAL A 358 -15.91 -7.07 39.76
CA VAL A 358 -16.72 -7.23 40.97
C VAL A 358 -15.86 -7.80 42.09
N LYS A 359 -16.02 -7.30 43.32
CA LYS A 359 -15.45 -7.85 44.55
C LYS A 359 -16.52 -7.99 45.63
N TYR A 360 -16.40 -9.00 46.48
CA TYR A 360 -17.26 -9.15 47.66
C TYR A 360 -16.97 -8.08 48.71
N LEU A 361 -18.00 -7.61 49.39
CA LEU A 361 -17.94 -6.64 50.48
C LEU A 361 -18.60 -7.23 51.74
N ARG A 362 -18.04 -6.99 52.92
CA ARG A 362 -18.66 -7.41 54.19
C ARG A 362 -19.95 -6.65 54.44
N LEU A 363 -20.95 -7.36 54.97
CA LEU A 363 -22.28 -6.81 55.26
C LEU A 363 -22.20 -5.62 56.23
N ASP A 364 -21.43 -5.74 57.31
CA ASP A 364 -21.28 -4.67 58.32
C ASP A 364 -20.77 -3.37 57.69
N ARG A 365 -19.76 -3.46 56.80
CA ARG A 365 -19.21 -2.30 56.10
C ARG A 365 -20.21 -1.71 55.10
N TYR A 366 -21.04 -2.54 54.48
CA TYR A 366 -22.11 -2.07 53.60
C TYR A 366 -23.12 -1.25 54.40
N HIS A 367 -23.59 -1.75 55.55
CA HIS A 367 -24.57 -1.08 56.41
C HIS A 367 -24.02 0.18 57.08
N GLN A 368 -22.72 0.21 57.41
CA GLN A 368 -22.06 1.43 57.88
C GLN A 368 -22.07 2.54 56.83
N ARG A 369 -21.93 2.17 55.54
CA ARG A 369 -21.94 3.13 54.43
C ARG A 369 -23.35 3.51 53.99
N PHE A 370 -24.27 2.55 54.02
CA PHE A 370 -25.65 2.68 53.55
C PHE A 370 -26.60 2.15 54.64
N PRO A 371 -26.87 2.93 55.70
CA PRO A 371 -27.74 2.52 56.80
C PRO A 371 -29.17 2.21 56.35
N GLN A 372 -29.65 2.88 55.31
CA GLN A 372 -30.96 2.64 54.69
C GLN A 372 -31.14 1.19 54.20
N ALA A 373 -30.04 0.51 53.86
CA ALA A 373 -30.08 -0.85 53.34
C ALA A 373 -30.33 -1.91 54.43
N GLN A 374 -30.33 -1.56 55.72
CA GLN A 374 -30.60 -2.52 56.80
C GLN A 374 -32.03 -3.06 56.73
N GLY A 375 -33.02 -2.20 56.50
CA GLY A 375 -34.43 -2.56 56.38
C GLY A 375 -34.86 -3.13 55.03
N CYS A 376 -33.99 -3.09 54.01
CA CYS A 376 -34.32 -3.58 52.66
C CYS A 376 -34.26 -5.11 52.61
N SER A 377 -35.43 -5.73 52.47
CA SER A 377 -35.64 -7.17 52.24
C SER A 377 -36.47 -7.49 51.00
N ALA A 378 -37.12 -6.50 50.39
CA ALA A 378 -37.89 -6.70 49.16
C ALA A 378 -36.95 -6.79 47.94
N PRO A 379 -37.10 -7.80 47.07
CA PRO A 379 -36.27 -7.91 45.87
C PRO A 379 -36.65 -6.87 44.82
N LEU A 380 -35.63 -6.29 44.19
CA LEU A 380 -35.74 -5.32 43.10
C LEU A 380 -35.82 -6.06 41.76
N ARG A 381 -36.68 -5.58 40.85
CA ARG A 381 -36.79 -6.07 39.48
C ARG A 381 -36.63 -4.93 38.48
N ALA A 382 -36.13 -5.26 37.29
CA ALA A 382 -36.03 -4.30 36.19
C ALA A 382 -37.43 -3.86 35.74
N SER A 383 -37.57 -2.58 35.43
CA SER A 383 -38.79 -1.99 34.85
C SER A 383 -38.97 -2.56 33.43
N ILE A 384 -39.95 -3.44 33.20
CA ILE A 384 -40.28 -3.90 31.84
C ILE A 384 -41.02 -2.78 31.11
N LEU A 385 -40.28 -1.91 30.43
CA LEU A 385 -40.82 -0.99 29.43
C LEU A 385 -40.18 -1.29 28.07
N HIS A 386 -40.24 -2.53 27.60
CA HIS A 386 -39.97 -2.87 26.19
C HIS A 386 -40.46 -4.30 25.88
N LEU A 387 -41.78 -4.49 25.87
CA LEU A 387 -42.49 -5.64 25.28
C LEU A 387 -43.99 -5.36 25.37
N ASN A 388 -44.49 -4.46 24.51
CA ASN A 388 -45.89 -4.38 24.05
C ASN A 388 -46.00 -3.29 22.97
N ALA A 389 -45.39 -3.53 21.82
CA ALA A 389 -45.60 -2.73 20.60
C ALA A 389 -45.49 -3.64 19.37
N SER A 390 -46.30 -4.70 19.34
CA SER A 390 -46.71 -5.40 18.11
C SER A 390 -47.97 -6.20 18.41
N GLY A 391 -49.11 -5.65 18.00
CA GLY A 391 -50.41 -6.28 18.18
C GLY A 391 -51.56 -5.29 18.33
N ALA A 392 -51.62 -4.25 17.50
CA ALA A 392 -52.87 -3.54 17.27
C ALA A 392 -53.62 -4.25 16.15
N THR A 393 -54.74 -4.89 16.47
CA THR A 393 -55.90 -4.92 15.58
C THR A 393 -57.15 -4.87 16.43
N ASP A 394 -57.79 -3.71 16.40
CA ASP A 394 -59.17 -3.49 16.76
C ASP A 394 -60.07 -4.55 16.13
N THR A 395 -60.89 -5.20 16.96
CA THR A 395 -62.22 -5.62 16.54
C THR A 395 -63.12 -5.63 17.76
N ALA A 396 -63.93 -4.58 17.91
CA ALA A 396 -65.09 -4.62 18.77
C ALA A 396 -66.04 -5.74 18.31
N PRO A 397 -66.81 -6.33 19.24
CA PRO A 397 -68.22 -6.41 18.94
C PRO A 397 -69.12 -5.93 20.09
N SER A 398 -70.14 -5.24 19.63
CA SER A 398 -71.40 -4.86 20.25
C SER A 398 -71.95 -5.83 21.30
N GLN A 399 -72.45 -5.26 22.39
CA GLN A 399 -73.45 -5.84 23.26
C GLN A 399 -74.67 -6.32 22.45
N GLN A 400 -75.01 -7.60 22.58
CA GLN A 400 -76.38 -8.07 22.42
C GLN A 400 -76.77 -8.89 23.65
N ARG A 401 -77.78 -8.38 24.36
CA ARG A 401 -78.60 -9.13 25.31
C ARG A 401 -79.28 -10.27 24.57
N HIS A 402 -79.16 -11.49 25.08
CA HIS A 402 -80.22 -12.48 25.01
C HIS A 402 -80.23 -13.31 26.31
N GLY A 403 -81.39 -13.31 26.97
CA GLY A 403 -81.70 -14.24 28.04
C GLY A 403 -82.36 -15.51 27.50
N SER A 404 -82.12 -16.62 28.19
CA SER A 404 -82.93 -17.84 28.37
C SER A 404 -82.04 -18.83 29.14
N ALA A 405 -82.31 -19.18 30.39
CA ALA A 405 -83.37 -20.05 30.92
C ALA A 405 -83.19 -21.54 30.53
N ASN A 406 -83.17 -22.38 31.58
CA ASN A 406 -83.25 -23.86 31.65
C ASN A 406 -82.00 -24.66 31.22
N SER A 407 -81.60 -25.76 31.89
CA SER A 407 -82.20 -26.52 32.99
C SER A 407 -81.14 -27.49 33.54
N SER A 408 -81.12 -27.64 34.87
CA SER A 408 -80.63 -28.83 35.56
C SER A 408 -81.53 -30.03 35.25
N GLY A 409 -80.92 -31.19 35.01
CA GLY A 409 -81.62 -32.45 34.79
C GLY A 409 -80.74 -33.62 35.21
N PHE A 410 -81.17 -34.27 36.29
CA PHE A 410 -80.69 -35.54 36.82
C PHE A 410 -80.51 -36.62 35.74
N SER A 411 -79.39 -37.35 35.76
CA SER A 411 -79.29 -38.80 36.04
C SER A 411 -77.84 -39.24 35.97
#